data_AF-A0A370U2X5-F1
#
_entry.id   AF-A0A370U2X5-F1
#
_cell.length_a   1.000
_cell.length_b   1.000
_cell.length_c   1.000
_cell.angle_alpha   90.00
_cell.angle_beta   90.00
_cell.angle_gamma   90.00
#
_symmetry.space_group_name_H-M   'P 1'
#
loop_
_entity.id
_entity.type
_entity.pdbx_description
1 polymer ?
#
loop_
_entity_poly.entity_id
_entity_poly.type
_entity_poly.pdbx_seq_one_letter_code
_entity_poly.pdbx_strand_id
1 'polypeptide(L)'
;MATAETVEIGLAHPPMEDSLKAFKHEPEYFQAVSNLSDHQLTNFSPSDLKEVRLATSAYGKHLFGKVLLPDSQNAYFMFRAFIPGDADTARLHCIHLEEIEKPDGDKVFKAIFGKDDKLEWFDV
;
A
#
# COMPACT_ATOMS: atom_id res chain seq x y z
N MET A 1 11.59 12.21 -12.61
CA MET A 1 11.09 10.82 -12.61
C MET A 1 11.90 10.05 -13.62
N ALA A 2 12.39 8.86 -13.28
CA ALA A 2 13.01 7.98 -14.25
C ALA A 2 11.93 7.49 -15.22
N THR A 3 12.11 7.72 -16.52
CA THR A 3 11.30 7.11 -17.58
C THR A 3 11.90 5.73 -17.90
N ALA A 4 11.11 4.81 -18.48
CA ALA A 4 11.61 3.49 -18.89
C ALA A 4 12.83 3.56 -19.84
N GLU A 5 12.99 4.70 -20.53
CA GLU A 5 14.10 5.00 -21.43
C GLU A 5 15.38 5.45 -20.71
N THR A 6 15.31 5.74 -19.41
CA THR A 6 16.44 6.18 -18.57
C THR A 6 16.87 5.16 -17.53
N VAL A 7 16.22 3.99 -17.51
CA VAL A 7 16.52 2.90 -16.58
C VAL A 7 17.24 1.79 -17.34
N GLU A 8 18.52 1.62 -17.07
CA GLU A 8 19.26 0.44 -17.52
C GLU A 8 18.85 -0.75 -16.64
N ILE A 9 18.04 -1.66 -17.19
CA ILE A 9 17.68 -2.91 -16.51
C ILE A 9 18.83 -3.90 -16.67
N GLY A 10 19.41 -4.33 -15.55
CA GLY A 10 20.46 -5.35 -15.54
C GLY A 10 19.98 -6.71 -16.05
N LEU A 11 20.93 -7.60 -16.34
CA LEU A 11 20.61 -8.97 -16.77
C LEU A 11 19.77 -9.69 -15.71
N ALA A 12 18.78 -10.47 -16.15
CA ALA A 12 18.01 -11.32 -15.27
C ALA A 12 18.94 -12.30 -14.54
N HIS A 13 18.89 -12.29 -13.22
CA HIS A 13 19.60 -13.22 -12.36
C HIS A 13 18.58 -13.99 -11.50
N PRO A 14 18.89 -15.21 -11.03
CA PRO A 14 18.09 -15.84 -9.99
C PRO A 14 17.98 -14.92 -8.76
N PRO A 15 16.88 -14.98 -8.00
CA PRO A 15 16.71 -14.13 -6.82
C PRO A 15 17.90 -14.31 -5.90
N MET A 16 18.57 -13.20 -5.55
CA MET A 16 19.58 -13.27 -4.49
C MET A 16 18.85 -13.66 -3.21
N GLU A 17 19.37 -14.65 -2.46
CA GLU A 17 18.73 -15.12 -1.22
C GLU A 17 18.50 -13.97 -0.22
N ASP A 18 19.40 -12.99 -0.20
CA ASP A 18 19.26 -11.79 0.64
C ASP A 18 18.09 -10.89 0.21
N SER A 19 17.76 -10.85 -1.09
CA SER A 19 16.55 -10.18 -1.57
C SER A 19 15.28 -10.89 -1.11
N LEU A 20 15.28 -12.23 -1.04
CA LEU A 20 14.13 -13.00 -0.55
C LEU A 20 13.85 -12.76 0.94
N LYS A 21 14.88 -12.50 1.75
CA LYS A 21 14.70 -12.09 3.16
C LYS A 21 14.03 -10.72 3.27
N ALA A 22 14.38 -9.78 2.40
CA ALA A 22 13.80 -8.43 2.38
C ALA A 22 12.32 -8.39 1.92
N PHE A 23 11.82 -9.43 1.25
CA PHE A 23 10.42 -9.50 0.81
C PHE A 23 9.44 -10.03 1.86
N LYS A 24 9.92 -10.53 3.01
CA LYS A 24 9.02 -10.82 4.12
C LYS A 24 8.65 -9.49 4.76
N HIS A 25 7.38 -9.09 4.65
CA HIS A 25 6.88 -7.95 5.40
C HIS A 25 7.11 -8.19 6.89
N GLU A 26 7.70 -7.19 7.56
CA GLU A 26 7.85 -7.23 9.01
C GLU A 26 6.43 -7.35 9.63
N PRO A 27 6.18 -8.33 10.51
CA PRO A 27 4.86 -8.60 11.09
C PRO A 27 4.19 -7.35 11.69
N GLU A 28 5.00 -6.40 12.14
CA GLU A 28 4.63 -5.11 12.70
C GLU A 28 3.70 -4.31 11.78
N TYR A 29 3.79 -4.49 10.46
CA TYR A 29 2.98 -3.77 9.47
C TYR A 29 1.48 -4.04 9.68
N PHE A 30 1.17 -5.27 10.05
CA PHE A 30 -0.18 -5.78 10.24
C PHE A 30 -0.51 -6.00 11.73
N GLN A 31 0.28 -5.44 12.65
CA GLN A 31 0.14 -5.71 14.08
C GLN A 31 -1.30 -5.48 14.60
N ALA A 32 -1.97 -4.44 14.10
CA ALA A 32 -3.35 -4.09 14.44
C ALA A 32 -4.39 -5.14 14.02
N VAL A 33 -4.04 -6.03 13.09
CA VAL A 33 -4.88 -7.14 12.59
C VAL A 33 -4.12 -8.47 12.62
N SER A 34 -3.12 -8.60 13.51
CA SER A 34 -2.29 -9.80 13.68
C SER A 34 -3.08 -11.06 14.03
N ASN A 35 -4.33 -10.91 14.46
CA ASN A 35 -5.26 -12.00 14.72
C ASN A 35 -5.99 -12.52 13.46
N LEU A 36 -5.81 -11.87 12.30
CA LEU A 36 -6.44 -12.29 11.04
C LEU A 36 -5.52 -13.20 10.24
N SER A 37 -6.11 -14.21 9.61
CA SER A 37 -5.43 -15.03 8.61
C SER A 37 -5.33 -14.32 7.25
N ASP A 38 -4.43 -14.78 6.38
CA ASP A 38 -4.29 -14.29 4.99
C ASP A 38 -5.62 -14.35 4.22
N HIS A 39 -6.42 -15.39 4.45
CA HIS A 39 -7.74 -15.52 3.85
C HIS A 39 -8.66 -14.37 4.30
N GLN A 40 -8.67 -14.04 5.60
CA GLN A 40 -9.47 -12.94 6.13
C GLN A 40 -8.95 -11.57 5.68
N LEU A 41 -7.63 -11.41 5.53
CA LEU A 41 -7.01 -10.17 5.01
C LEU A 41 -7.40 -9.88 3.56
N THR A 42 -7.78 -10.91 2.79
CA THR A 42 -8.12 -10.81 1.37
C THR A 42 -9.61 -10.95 1.07
N ASN A 43 -10.45 -11.09 2.08
CA ASN A 43 -11.90 -11.33 1.94
C ASN A 43 -12.74 -10.05 1.68
N PHE A 44 -12.09 -8.93 1.36
CA PHE A 44 -12.79 -7.68 1.04
C PHE A 44 -13.42 -7.71 -0.36
N SER A 45 -14.45 -6.89 -0.55
CA SER A 45 -15.24 -6.77 -1.77
C SER A 45 -15.28 -5.30 -2.25
N PRO A 46 -15.82 -5.02 -3.46
CA PRO A 46 -16.03 -3.64 -3.90
C PRO A 46 -16.87 -2.80 -2.92
N SER A 47 -17.76 -3.44 -2.15
CA SER A 47 -18.57 -2.74 -1.15
C SER A 47 -17.77 -2.25 0.06
N ASP A 48 -16.55 -2.76 0.24
CA ASP A 48 -15.64 -2.43 1.33
C ASP A 48 -14.75 -1.22 1.02
N LEU A 49 -14.78 -0.71 -0.21
CA LEU A 49 -14.20 0.58 -0.56
C LEU A 49 -15.06 1.71 0.05
N LYS A 50 -14.65 2.22 1.21
CA LYS A 50 -15.46 3.18 1.99
C LYS A 50 -15.17 4.64 1.66
N GLU A 51 -13.96 4.93 1.18
CA GLU A 51 -13.58 6.28 0.78
C GLU A 51 -12.74 6.25 -0.50
N VAL A 52 -13.02 7.20 -1.40
CA VAL A 52 -12.30 7.39 -2.65
C VAL A 52 -11.93 8.85 -2.80
N ARG A 53 -10.68 9.13 -3.15
CA ARG A 53 -10.23 10.48 -3.52
C ARG A 53 -9.49 10.46 -4.85
N LEU A 54 -9.63 11.54 -5.60
CA LEU A 54 -8.90 11.77 -6.84
C LEU A 54 -7.96 12.95 -6.66
N ALA A 55 -6.70 12.78 -7.07
CA ALA A 55 -5.76 13.87 -7.24
C ALA A 55 -5.32 13.95 -8.71
N THR A 56 -4.97 15.15 -9.17
CA THR A 56 -4.40 15.38 -10.49
C THR A 56 -3.00 15.92 -10.32
N SER A 57 -2.02 15.28 -10.97
CA SER A 57 -0.66 15.80 -11.09
C SER A 57 -0.37 16.21 -12.53
N ALA A 58 0.82 16.74 -12.79
CA ALA A 58 1.26 17.07 -14.15
C ALA A 58 1.35 15.85 -15.09
N TYR A 59 1.36 14.63 -14.53
CA TYR A 59 1.64 13.38 -15.24
C TYR A 59 0.42 12.47 -15.37
N GLY A 60 -0.72 12.82 -14.77
CA GLY A 60 -1.93 12.01 -14.82
C GLY A 60 -2.76 12.12 -13.55
N LYS A 61 -3.72 11.21 -13.39
CA LYS A 61 -4.59 11.17 -12.21
C LYS A 61 -4.14 10.09 -11.24
N HIS A 62 -4.33 10.37 -9.95
CA HIS A 62 -4.07 9.45 -8.85
C HIS A 62 -5.38 9.15 -8.17
N LEU A 63 -5.72 7.87 -8.09
CA LEU A 63 -6.88 7.35 -7.38
C LEU A 63 -6.43 6.84 -6.03
N PHE A 64 -7.03 7.34 -4.97
CA PHE A 64 -6.81 6.88 -3.61
C PHE A 64 -8.05 6.11 -3.17
N GLY A 65 -7.83 4.98 -2.48
CA GLY A 65 -8.91 4.20 -1.90
C GLY A 65 -8.60 3.82 -0.47
N LYS A 66 -9.62 3.91 0.39
CA LYS A 66 -9.62 3.37 1.76
C LYS A 66 -10.54 2.17 1.82
N VAL A 67 -9.97 1.00 2.07
CA VAL A 67 -10.68 -0.29 2.00
C VAL A 67 -10.79 -0.87 3.41
N LEU A 68 -12.02 -1.18 3.83
CA LEU A 68 -12.31 -1.88 5.08
C LEU A 68 -11.85 -3.33 4.99
N LEU A 69 -11.19 -3.82 6.04
CA LEU A 69 -10.99 -5.25 6.25
C LEU A 69 -12.23 -5.81 6.97
N PRO A 70 -13.10 -6.58 6.30
CA PRO A 70 -14.42 -6.92 6.84
C PRO A 70 -14.35 -7.80 8.10
N ASP A 71 -13.34 -8.65 8.19
CA ASP A 71 -13.09 -9.54 9.33
C ASP A 71 -12.40 -8.84 10.52
N SER A 72 -12.15 -7.53 10.44
CA SER A 72 -11.48 -6.73 11.47
C SER A 72 -12.44 -5.93 12.35
N GLN A 73 -11.92 -5.37 13.46
CA GLN A 73 -12.64 -4.39 14.28
C GLN A 73 -12.49 -2.97 13.69
N ASN A 74 -12.99 -2.75 12.47
CA ASN A 74 -12.99 -1.45 11.79
C ASN A 74 -11.58 -0.95 11.43
N ALA A 75 -10.76 -1.85 10.90
CA ALA A 75 -9.43 -1.59 10.38
C ALA A 75 -9.44 -1.49 8.84
N TYR A 76 -8.56 -0.66 8.32
CA TYR A 76 -8.51 -0.30 6.90
C TYR A 76 -7.09 -0.39 6.38
N PHE A 77 -6.93 -0.71 5.10
CA PHE A 77 -5.72 -0.35 4.36
C PHE A 77 -6.06 0.75 3.36
N MET A 78 -5.05 1.53 2.98
CA MET A 78 -5.19 2.58 1.98
C MET A 78 -4.27 2.29 0.80
N PHE A 79 -4.72 2.56 -0.41
CA PHE A 79 -3.92 2.39 -1.62
C PHE A 79 -3.96 3.63 -2.51
N ARG A 80 -2.91 3.79 -3.31
CA ARG A 80 -2.84 4.74 -4.41
C ARG A 80 -2.69 3.97 -5.71
N ALA A 81 -3.50 4.31 -6.70
CA ALA A 81 -3.43 3.80 -8.06
C ALA A 81 -3.18 4.97 -9.02
N PHE A 82 -2.38 4.73 -10.06
CA PHE A 82 -2.10 5.70 -11.10
C PHE A 82 -2.95 5.43 -12.33
N ILE A 83 -3.51 6.49 -12.91
CA ILE A 83 -4.33 6.47 -14.12
C ILE A 83 -3.58 7.27 -15.19
N PRO A 84 -2.83 6.61 -16.10
CA PRO A 84 -2.10 7.29 -17.17
C PRO A 84 -3.01 7.88 -18.25
N GLY A 85 -4.21 7.32 -18.43
CA GLY A 85 -5.19 7.76 -19.43
C GLY A 85 -6.62 7.60 -18.92
N ASP A 86 -7.36 6.65 -19.47
CA ASP A 86 -8.74 6.37 -19.09
C ASP A 86 -8.84 5.54 -17.80
N ALA A 87 -9.99 5.57 -17.13
CA ALA A 87 -10.21 4.91 -15.84
C ALA A 87 -9.84 3.41 -15.83
N ASP A 88 -10.07 2.71 -16.94
CA ASP A 88 -9.77 1.28 -17.09
C ASP A 88 -8.26 0.96 -17.16
N THR A 89 -7.43 2.00 -17.30
CA THR A 89 -5.97 1.90 -17.30
C THR A 89 -5.35 2.03 -15.91
N ALA A 90 -6.18 2.17 -14.86
CA ALA A 90 -5.70 2.27 -13.49
C ALA A 90 -4.77 1.08 -13.13
N ARG A 91 -3.63 1.38 -12.51
CA ARG A 91 -2.71 0.38 -11.95
C ARG A 91 -2.41 0.71 -10.51
N LEU A 92 -2.41 -0.30 -9.65
CA LEU A 92 -1.95 -0.14 -8.26
C LEU A 92 -0.53 0.43 -8.28
N HIS A 93 -0.33 1.52 -7.56
CA HIS A 93 0.97 2.15 -7.42
C HIS A 93 1.61 1.81 -6.07
N CYS A 94 0.87 1.96 -4.97
CA CYS A 94 1.36 1.61 -3.63
C CYS A 94 0.22 1.41 -2.61
N ILE A 95 0.58 0.82 -1.47
CA ILE A 95 -0.22 0.78 -0.24
C ILE A 95 0.40 1.80 0.73
N HIS A 96 -0.43 2.49 1.51
CA HIS A 96 0.05 3.45 2.50
C HIS A 96 0.78 2.73 3.62
N LEU A 97 2.03 3.14 3.86
CA LEU A 97 2.80 2.80 5.04
C LEU A 97 3.11 4.07 5.82
N GLU A 98 3.10 3.99 7.15
CA GLU A 98 3.52 5.07 8.04
C GLU A 98 4.63 4.57 8.94
N GLU A 99 5.75 5.30 8.98
CA GLU A 99 6.87 5.04 9.87
C GLU A 99 6.54 5.55 11.28
N ILE A 100 6.76 4.70 12.28
CA ILE A 100 6.59 4.98 13.70
C ILE A 100 7.95 4.79 14.35
N GLU A 101 8.45 5.86 14.97
CA GLU A 101 9.67 5.82 15.78
C GLU A 101 9.32 5.36 17.20
N LYS A 102 9.95 4.28 17.65
CA LYS A 102 9.81 3.77 19.01
C LYS A 102 10.71 4.55 19.98
N PRO A 103 10.43 4.49 21.30
CA PRO A 103 11.23 5.19 22.31
C PRO A 103 12.71 4.77 22.39
N ASP A 104 13.04 3.59 21.88
CA ASP A 104 14.40 3.04 21.80
C ASP A 104 15.17 3.48 20.53
N GLY A 105 14.51 4.23 19.64
CA GLY A 105 15.06 4.66 18.34
C GLY A 105 14.81 3.68 17.20
N ASP A 106 14.16 2.54 17.46
CA ASP A 106 13.78 1.60 16.39
C ASP A 106 12.63 2.16 15.57
N LYS A 107 12.70 1.95 14.25
CA LYS A 107 11.64 2.32 13.31
C LYS A 107 10.79 1.11 12.99
N VAL A 108 9.48 1.22 13.17
CA VAL A 108 8.52 0.23 12.69
C VAL A 108 7.55 0.88 11.74
N PHE A 109 6.97 0.11 10.82
CA PHE A 109 5.97 0.64 9.91
C PHE A 109 4.61 0.03 10.24
N LYS A 110 3.54 0.79 10.07
CA LYS A 110 2.16 0.29 10.06
C LYS A 110 1.56 0.43 8.67
N ALA A 111 0.73 -0.54 8.27
CA ALA A 111 -0.06 -0.53 7.03
C ALA A 111 -1.56 -0.45 7.28
N ILE A 112 -1.97 -0.44 8.55
CA ILE A 112 -3.35 -0.55 8.99
C ILE A 112 -3.78 0.72 9.70
N PHE A 113 -4.93 1.23 9.31
CA PHE A 113 -5.48 2.51 9.70
C PHE A 113 -6.89 2.35 10.27
N GLY A 114 -7.31 3.27 11.12
CA GLY A 114 -8.66 3.38 11.65
C GLY A 114 -9.60 4.15 10.71
N LYS A 115 -10.89 4.14 11.05
CA LYS A 115 -11.93 4.83 10.27
C LYS A 115 -11.71 6.34 10.14
N ASP A 116 -11.16 6.98 11.17
CA ASP A 116 -11.00 8.44 11.20
C ASP A 116 -9.67 8.92 10.59
N ASP A 117 -8.75 7.99 10.26
CA ASP A 117 -7.51 8.33 9.55
C ASP A 117 -7.82 8.86 8.15
N LYS A 118 -7.22 9.99 7.80
CA LYS A 118 -7.52 10.67 6.54
C LYS A 118 -6.85 9.99 5.36
N LEU A 119 -7.56 9.88 4.25
CA LEU A 119 -7.02 9.40 2.99
C LEU A 119 -6.23 10.53 2.31
N GLU A 120 -5.00 10.81 2.75
CA GLU A 120 -4.18 11.91 2.22
C GLU A 120 -3.15 11.43 1.18
N TRP A 121 -2.36 12.36 0.62
CA TRP A 121 -1.26 11.98 -0.27
C TRP A 121 -0.18 11.27 0.55
N PHE A 122 0.15 10.04 0.16
CA PHE A 122 1.27 9.27 0.70
C PHE A 122 2.15 8.77 -0.44
N ASP A 123 3.45 8.72 -0.19
CA ASP A 123 4.45 8.19 -1.09
C ASP A 123 4.97 6.83 -0.60
N VAL A 124 5.78 6.18 -1.43
CA VAL A 124 6.49 4.93 -1.12
C VAL A 124 7.80 5.24 -0.45
#